data_AF-A0A9E2Y1V1-F1
#
_entry.id   AF-A0A9E2Y1V1-F1
#
_cell.length_a   1.000
_cell.length_b   1.000
_cell.length_c   1.000
_cell.angle_alpha   90.00
_cell.angle_beta   90.00
_cell.angle_gamma   90.00
#
_symmetry.space_group_name_H-M   'P 1'
#
loop_
_entity.id
_entity.type
_entity.pdbx_description
1 polymer ?
#
loop_
_entity_poly.entity_id
_entity_poly.type
_entity_poly.pdbx_seq_one_letter_code
_entity_poly.pdbx_strand_id
1 'polypeptide(L)'
;FLEALRREKLLSENGEPDIPTLARAAHVFLARTPSVLAMAQIDDLTDETDPVNVPATSDEHPNWRRRLSMTLEELAVRPRFNDIAEIFRCERGFRNV
;
A
#
# COMPACT_ATOMS: atom_id res chain seq x y z
N PHE A 1 6.15 3.00 13.96
CA PHE A 1 5.11 2.63 12.98
C PHE A 1 4.20 1.52 13.50
N LEU A 2 4.70 0.32 13.80
CA LEU A 2 3.89 -0.81 14.32
C LEU A 2 3.07 -0.46 15.58
N GLU A 3 3.66 0.28 16.52
CA GLU A 3 2.93 0.76 17.72
C GLU A 3 1.73 1.65 17.39
N ALA A 4 1.84 2.49 16.34
CA ALA A 4 0.73 3.32 15.90
C ALA A 4 -0.40 2.46 15.34
N LEU A 5 -0.07 1.44 14.55
CA LEU A 5 -1.05 0.48 14.03
C LEU A 5 -1.74 -0.31 15.15
N ARG A 6 -0.99 -0.73 16.17
CA ARG A 6 -1.55 -1.40 17.37
C ARG A 6 -2.47 -0.46 18.15
N ARG A 7 -2.08 0.80 18.36
CA ARG A 7 -2.92 1.81 19.03
C ARG A 7 -4.25 2.06 18.30
N GLU A 8 -4.23 2.06 16.97
CA GLU A 8 -5.44 2.15 16.13
C GLU A 8 -6.20 0.82 16.00
N LYS A 9 -5.79 -0.22 16.74
CA LYS A 9 -6.38 -1.57 16.74
C LYS A 9 -6.40 -2.23 15.36
N LEU A 10 -5.39 -1.91 14.53
CA LEU A 10 -5.21 -2.49 13.19
C LEU A 10 -4.29 -3.72 13.19
N LEU A 11 -3.52 -3.91 14.26
CA LEU A 11 -2.68 -5.10 14.50
C LEU A 11 -2.96 -5.64 15.90
N SER A 12 -2.66 -6.93 16.10
CA SER A 12 -2.67 -7.54 17.43
C SER A 12 -1.64 -6.87 18.36
N GLU A 13 -1.96 -6.82 19.66
CA GLU A 13 -1.07 -6.22 20.67
C GLU A 13 0.29 -6.93 20.74
N ASN A 14 0.29 -8.24 20.53
CA ASN A 14 1.47 -9.10 20.57
C ASN A 14 1.72 -9.77 19.23
N GLY A 15 3.00 -10.09 18.97
CA GLY A 15 3.45 -10.80 17.77
C GLY A 15 3.88 -9.89 16.62
N GLU A 16 4.67 -10.47 15.71
CA GLU A 16 5.02 -9.85 14.43
C GLU A 16 3.94 -10.20 13.40
N PRO A 17 3.37 -9.21 12.71
CA PRO A 17 2.43 -9.47 11.63
C PRO A 17 3.14 -10.06 10.41
N ASP A 18 2.44 -10.90 9.65
CA ASP A 18 2.89 -11.21 8.30
C ASP A 18 2.78 -9.98 7.38
N ILE A 19 3.50 -10.01 6.26
CA ILE A 19 3.56 -8.89 5.32
C ILE A 19 2.17 -8.50 4.78
N PRO A 20 1.29 -9.43 4.36
CA PRO A 20 -0.06 -9.07 3.93
C PRO A 20 -0.87 -8.33 5.01
N THR A 21 -0.80 -8.77 6.27
CA THR A 21 -1.49 -8.13 7.39
C THR A 21 -0.93 -6.74 7.65
N LEU A 22 0.40 -6.60 7.66
CA LEU A 22 1.06 -5.32 7.84
C LEU A 22 0.73 -4.33 6.73
N ALA A 23 0.81 -4.76 5.47
CA ALA A 23 0.48 -3.94 4.31
C ALA A 23 -0.98 -3.46 4.38
N ARG A 24 -1.91 -4.36 4.72
CA ARG A 24 -3.32 -4.00 4.88
C ARG A 24 -3.53 -2.97 6.00
N ALA A 25 -2.93 -3.19 7.16
CA ALA A 25 -3.01 -2.26 8.29
C ALA A 25 -2.43 -0.88 7.96
N ALA A 26 -1.30 -0.84 7.22
CA ALA A 26 -0.70 0.40 6.74
C ALA A 26 -1.66 1.22 5.85
N HIS A 27 -2.32 0.55 4.89
CA HIS A 27 -3.28 1.21 4.01
C HIS A 27 -4.53 1.70 4.75
N VAL A 28 -5.07 0.94 5.71
CA VAL A 28 -6.20 1.39 6.54
C VAL A 28 -5.80 2.60 7.38
N PHE A 29 -4.62 2.55 8.01
CA PHE A 29 -4.10 3.64 8.82
C PHE A 29 -3.96 4.93 7.99
N LEU A 30 -3.35 4.83 6.80
CA LEU A 30 -3.22 5.96 5.88
C LEU A 30 -4.59 6.49 5.43
N ALA A 31 -5.51 5.60 5.09
CA ALA A 31 -6.82 5.97 4.59
C ALA A 31 -7.64 6.75 5.64
N ARG A 32 -7.52 6.42 6.93
CA ARG A 32 -8.18 7.11 8.05
C ARG A 32 -7.62 8.49 8.39
N THR A 33 -6.50 8.91 7.80
CA THR A 33 -5.91 10.21 8.11
C THR A 33 -6.82 11.37 7.65
N PRO A 34 -6.81 12.51 8.36
CA PRO A 34 -7.58 13.71 7.97
C PRO A 34 -6.95 14.47 6.79
N SER A 35 -5.91 13.93 6.15
CA SER A 35 -5.32 14.52 4.95
C SER A 35 -6.37 14.70 3.87
N VAL A 36 -6.30 15.78 3.08
CA VAL A 36 -7.22 16.00 1.96
C VAL A 36 -7.02 14.95 0.86
N LEU A 37 -5.76 14.60 0.58
CA LEU A 37 -5.38 13.58 -0.39
C LEU A 37 -4.59 12.46 0.29
N ALA A 38 -4.88 11.22 -0.08
CA ALA A 38 -4.12 10.04 0.29
C ALA A 38 -3.98 9.15 -0.96
N MET A 39 -2.82 8.52 -1.14
CA MET A 39 -2.49 7.74 -2.33
C MET A 39 -1.86 6.41 -1.92
N ALA A 40 -2.24 5.34 -2.62
CA ALA A 40 -1.52 4.07 -2.59
C ALA A 40 -0.55 4.01 -3.78
N GLN A 41 0.64 3.44 -3.58
CA GLN A 41 1.56 3.19 -4.69
C GLN A 41 1.09 1.97 -5.47
N ILE A 42 1.18 2.01 -6.80
CA ILE A 42 0.78 0.88 -7.64
C ILE A 42 1.62 -0.37 -7.35
N ASP A 43 2.88 -0.19 -6.94
CA ASP A 43 3.79 -1.24 -6.50
C ASP A 43 3.23 -2.07 -5.33
N ASP A 44 2.55 -1.43 -4.37
CA ASP A 44 1.90 -2.13 -3.25
C ASP A 44 0.66 -2.92 -3.73
N LEU A 45 0.01 -2.43 -4.80
CA LEU A 45 -1.14 -3.11 -5.43
C LEU A 45 -0.69 -4.32 -6.25
N THR A 46 0.57 -4.35 -6.69
CA THR A 46 1.17 -5.40 -7.53
C THR A 46 2.19 -6.28 -6.80
N ASP A 47 2.45 -6.02 -5.52
CA ASP A 47 3.50 -6.66 -4.67
C ASP A 47 4.90 -6.60 -5.32
N GLU A 48 5.26 -5.46 -5.93
CA GLU A 48 6.63 -5.27 -6.47
C GLU A 48 7.64 -5.13 -5.34
N THR A 49 8.77 -5.82 -5.45
CA THR A 49 9.81 -5.84 -4.41
C THR A 49 10.98 -4.90 -4.69
N ASP A 50 11.27 -4.62 -5.96
CA ASP A 50 12.46 -3.87 -6.37
C ASP A 50 12.13 -2.39 -6.56
N PRO A 51 12.89 -1.44 -6.03
CA PRO A 51 12.57 -0.02 -6.19
C PRO A 51 12.75 0.46 -7.64
N VAL A 52 11.85 1.36 -8.08
CA VAL A 52 12.00 2.06 -9.37
C VAL A 52 13.24 2.96 -9.41
N ASN A 53 13.69 3.43 -8.25
CA ASN A 53 14.83 4.32 -8.11
C ASN A 53 15.55 4.11 -6.77
N VAL A 54 16.87 4.04 -6.80
CA VAL A 54 17.75 4.05 -5.63
C VAL A 54 18.55 5.36 -5.67
N PRO A 55 18.32 6.30 -4.72
CA PRO A 55 19.04 7.57 -4.71
C PRO A 55 20.57 7.42 -4.70
N ALA A 56 21.26 8.37 -5.33
CA ALA A 56 22.72 8.42 -5.41
C ALA A 56 23.40 7.19 -6.06
N THR A 57 22.72 6.58 -7.03
CA THR A 57 23.29 5.54 -7.90
C THR A 57 23.24 6.00 -9.37
N SER A 58 24.20 5.54 -10.17
CA SER A 58 24.21 5.69 -11.62
C SER A 58 24.12 4.33 -12.27
N ASP A 59 25.25 3.63 -12.40
CA ASP A 59 25.33 2.37 -13.15
C ASP A 59 25.11 1.14 -12.24
N GLU A 60 25.00 1.35 -10.93
CA GLU A 60 24.78 0.31 -9.93
C GLU A 60 23.32 -0.19 -9.90
N HIS A 61 22.36 0.68 -10.23
CA HIS A 61 20.94 0.33 -10.30
C HIS A 61 20.30 0.86 -11.59
N PRO A 62 19.46 0.07 -12.28
CA PRO A 62 18.75 0.52 -13.47
C PRO A 62 17.58 1.47 -13.12
N ASN A 63 17.90 2.64 -12.56
CA ASN A 63 16.94 3.67 -12.15
C ASN A 63 16.00 4.05 -13.30
N TRP A 64 14.71 4.20 -12.98
CA TRP A 64 13.65 4.66 -13.88
C TRP A 64 13.37 3.75 -15.09
N ARG A 65 13.89 2.51 -15.08
CA ARG A 65 13.72 1.55 -16.18
C ARG A 65 12.80 0.38 -15.84
N ARG A 66 12.56 0.12 -14.55
CA ARG A 66 11.70 -0.99 -14.09
C ARG A 66 10.26 -0.77 -14.56
N ARG A 67 9.68 -1.78 -15.22
CA ARG A 67 8.24 -1.86 -15.52
C ARG A 67 7.54 -2.69 -14.46
N LEU A 68 6.21 -2.58 -14.36
CA LEU A 68 5.43 -3.50 -13.54
C LEU A 68 5.54 -4.92 -14.09
N SER A 69 5.47 -5.90 -13.20
CA SER A 69 5.55 -7.33 -13.51
C SER A 69 4.31 -7.88 -14.23
N MET A 70 3.26 -7.07 -14.39
CA MET A 70 1.97 -7.46 -14.96
C MET A 70 1.36 -6.37 -15.86
N THR A 71 0.40 -6.79 -16.67
CA THR A 71 -0.43 -5.94 -17.54
C THR A 71 -1.54 -5.23 -16.77
N LEU A 72 -2.19 -4.25 -17.41
CA LEU A 72 -3.32 -3.54 -16.81
C LEU A 72 -4.55 -4.46 -16.66
N GLU A 73 -4.73 -5.39 -17.59
CA GLU A 73 -5.81 -6.38 -17.57
C GLU A 73 -5.67 -7.33 -16.38
N GLU A 74 -4.44 -7.79 -16.10
CA GLU A 74 -4.13 -8.60 -14.92
C GLU A 74 -4.31 -7.81 -13.62
N LEU A 75 -3.89 -6.55 -13.60
CA LEU A 75 -4.09 -5.67 -12.46
C LEU A 75 -5.58 -5.50 -12.11
N ALA A 76 -6.44 -5.30 -13.11
CA ALA A 76 -7.86 -5.04 -12.93
C ALA A 76 -8.62 -6.19 -12.23
N VAL A 77 -8.13 -7.42 -12.35
CA VAL A 77 -8.74 -8.61 -11.71
C VAL A 77 -7.98 -9.07 -10.45
N ARG A 78 -6.94 -8.34 -10.03
CA ARG A 78 -6.08 -8.75 -8.92
C ARG A 78 -6.77 -8.57 -7.57
N PRO A 79 -6.83 -9.59 -6.70
CA PRO A 79 -7.47 -9.48 -5.39
C PRO A 79 -6.87 -8.37 -4.50
N ARG A 80 -5.53 -8.21 -4.52
CA ARG A 80 -4.83 -7.17 -3.76
C ARG A 80 -5.26 -5.76 -4.16
N PHE A 81 -5.40 -5.52 -5.46
CA PHE A 81 -5.86 -4.23 -5.98
C PHE A 81 -7.25 -3.91 -5.44
N ASN A 82 -8.17 -4.88 -5.50
CA ASN A 82 -9.53 -4.71 -5.01
C ASN A 82 -9.61 -4.48 -3.49
N ASP A 83 -8.83 -5.20 -2.68
CA ASP A 83 -8.78 -5.02 -1.22
C ASP A 83 -8.31 -3.61 -0.84
N ILE A 84 -7.20 -3.14 -1.43
CA ILE A 84 -6.67 -1.80 -1.14
C ILE A 84 -7.62 -0.70 -1.65
N ALA A 85 -8.19 -0.86 -2.84
CA ALA A 85 -9.19 0.07 -3.35
C ALA A 85 -10.43 0.15 -2.43
N GLU A 86 -10.89 -0.99 -1.89
CA GLU A 86 -12.02 -1.04 -0.96
C GLU A 86 -11.69 -0.37 0.38
N ILE A 87 -10.48 -0.54 0.90
CA ILE A 87 -10.03 0.16 2.12
C ILE A 87 -10.20 1.68 1.97
N PHE A 88 -9.71 2.24 0.86
CA PHE A 88 -9.82 3.68 0.61
C PHE A 88 -11.27 4.11 0.39
N ARG A 89 -12.06 3.29 -0.32
CA ARG A 89 -13.50 3.54 -0.53
C ARG A 89 -14.27 3.58 0.79
N CYS A 90 -14.05 2.62 1.68
CA CYS A 90 -14.73 2.53 2.97
C CYS A 90 -14.33 3.64 3.95
N GLU A 91 -13.03 3.96 4.03
CA GLU A 91 -12.53 4.91 5.03
C GLU A 91 -12.61 6.37 4.56
N ARG A 92 -12.58 6.62 3.23
CA ARG A 92 -12.55 7.97 2.64
C ARG A 92 -13.70 8.29 1.69
N GLY A 93 -14.50 7.30 1.29
CA GLY A 93 -15.71 7.54 0.50
C GLY A 93 -16.62 8.53 1.22
N PHE A 94 -17.32 9.37 0.48
CA PHE A 94 -18.22 10.37 1.04
C PHE A 94 -19.19 9.71 2.04
N ARG A 95 -18.89 9.85 3.33
CA ARG A 95 -19.88 9.61 4.37
C ARG A 95 -20.87 10.75 4.22
N ASN A 96 -22.11 10.43 3.84
CA ASN A 96 -23.20 11.39 3.84
C ASN A 96 -23.21 12.07 5.21
N VAL A 97 -22.81 13.34 5.24
CA VAL A 97 -23.04 14.24 6.37
C VAL A 97 -24.49 14.68 6.33
#